data_AF-A0A8D8CAH4-F1
#
_entry.id   AF-A0A8D8CAH4-F1
#
_cell.length_a   1.000
_cell.length_b   1.000
_cell.length_c   1.000
_cell.angle_alpha   90.00
_cell.angle_beta   90.00
_cell.angle_gamma   90.00
#
_symmetry.space_group_name_H-M   'P 1'
#
loop_
_entity.id
_entity.type
_entity.pdbx_description
1 polymer ?
#
loop_
_entity_poly.entity_id
_entity_poly.type
_entity_poly.pdbx_seq_one_letter_code
_entity_poly.pdbx_strand_id
1 'polypeptide(L)'
;ANSIIGSCDITFGGGKHLSSRLAQRAAELNLCHSFQTFYSSYSDTGLLGIYFVTEKLKIEDMMHWAQNAWINVCTTVTESDVARAKNALKASLVGQLNGTTPVCDEIGRHILNYGRRIPVAEWDARIEAVTPSVVRDVCSKY
;
A
#
# COMPACT_ATOMS: atom_id res chain seq x y z
N ALA A 1 -0.44 -0.96 -5.77
CA ALA A 1 -0.90 -2.17 -5.06
C ALA A 1 -0.90 -2.00 -3.54
N ASN A 2 0.25 -1.67 -2.91
CA ASN A 2 0.33 -1.49 -1.45
C ASN A 2 -0.75 -0.54 -0.89
N SER A 3 -0.82 0.72 -1.35
CA SER A 3 -1.84 1.68 -0.89
C SER A 3 -3.29 1.31 -1.25
N ILE A 4 -3.52 0.33 -2.13
CA ILE A 4 -4.88 -0.15 -2.49
C ILE A 4 -5.38 -1.11 -1.39
N ILE A 5 -4.52 -2.07 -1.00
CA ILE A 5 -4.82 -3.06 0.05
C ILE A 5 -4.69 -2.42 1.44
N GLY A 6 -3.67 -1.59 1.65
CA GLY A 6 -3.49 -0.76 2.84
C GLY A 6 -3.13 -1.54 4.10
N SER A 7 -3.45 -0.97 5.24
CA SER A 7 -3.23 -1.55 6.56
C SER A 7 -4.49 -1.45 7.41
N CYS A 8 -4.54 -2.28 8.44
CA CYS A 8 -5.60 -2.27 9.45
C CYS A 8 -4.98 -2.62 10.79
N ASP A 9 -5.50 -2.00 11.85
CA ASP A 9 -5.27 -2.40 13.23
C ASP A 9 -6.58 -2.23 13.99
N ILE A 10 -6.87 -3.12 14.94
CA ILE A 10 -8.11 -3.12 15.73
C ILE A 10 -8.34 -1.82 16.51
N THR A 11 -7.29 -1.04 16.76
CA THR A 11 -7.37 0.28 17.43
C THR A 11 -7.79 1.41 16.48
N PHE A 12 -7.85 1.18 15.17
CA PHE A 12 -8.31 2.20 14.23
C PHE A 12 -9.78 2.55 14.48
N GLY A 13 -10.04 3.83 14.72
CA GLY A 13 -11.39 4.34 14.93
C GLY A 13 -12.35 4.17 13.73
N GLY A 14 -11.85 3.76 12.57
CA GLY A 14 -12.65 3.48 11.37
C GLY A 14 -13.45 2.17 11.44
N GLY A 15 -13.05 1.20 12.26
CA GLY A 15 -13.75 -0.07 12.45
C GLY A 15 -14.15 -0.75 11.13
N LYS A 16 -15.46 -0.93 10.89
CA LYS A 16 -16.01 -1.57 9.68
C LYS A 16 -16.09 -0.65 8.46
N HIS A 17 -15.87 0.65 8.63
CA HIS A 17 -15.95 1.65 7.56
C HIS A 17 -14.57 1.97 6.96
N LEU A 18 -13.63 1.03 7.08
CA LEU A 18 -12.32 1.15 6.45
C LEU A 18 -12.46 1.04 4.93
N SER A 19 -11.76 1.93 4.24
CA SER A 19 -11.92 2.08 2.79
C SER A 19 -11.32 0.94 1.97
N SER A 20 -10.41 0.15 2.55
CA SER A 20 -9.87 -1.04 1.90
C SER A 20 -10.80 -2.23 2.10
N ARG A 21 -11.06 -2.99 1.03
CA ARG A 21 -11.89 -4.20 1.08
C ARG A 21 -11.34 -5.23 2.07
N LEU A 22 -10.03 -5.44 2.09
CA LEU A 22 -9.41 -6.38 3.03
C LEU A 22 -9.55 -5.88 4.47
N ALA A 23 -9.36 -4.57 4.70
CA ALA A 23 -9.51 -3.96 6.02
C ALA A 23 -10.96 -4.06 6.53
N GLN A 24 -11.93 -3.79 5.66
CA GLN A 24 -13.35 -3.98 5.97
C GLN A 24 -13.65 -5.41 6.37
N ARG A 25 -13.21 -6.41 5.58
CA ARG A 25 -13.43 -7.84 5.88
C ARG A 25 -12.72 -8.28 7.15
N ALA A 26 -11.49 -7.82 7.38
CA ALA A 26 -10.74 -8.10 8.59
C ALA A 26 -11.47 -7.60 9.85
N ALA A 27 -12.05 -6.39 9.78
CA ALA A 27 -12.83 -5.82 10.88
C ALA A 27 -14.21 -6.47 11.04
N GLU A 28 -14.90 -6.81 9.95
CA GLU A 28 -16.23 -7.44 9.99
C GLU A 28 -16.20 -8.87 10.54
N LEU A 29 -15.21 -9.66 10.13
CA LEU A 29 -15.09 -11.08 10.46
C LEU A 29 -14.08 -11.36 11.58
N ASN A 30 -13.49 -10.30 12.16
CA ASN A 30 -12.45 -10.36 13.19
C ASN A 30 -11.30 -11.30 12.79
N LEU A 31 -10.72 -11.09 11.61
CA LEU A 31 -9.74 -12.00 10.99
C LEU A 31 -8.33 -11.84 11.55
N CYS A 32 -7.98 -10.67 12.07
CA CYS A 32 -6.64 -10.36 12.56
C CYS A 32 -6.67 -9.17 13.52
N HIS A 33 -5.68 -9.10 14.41
CA HIS A 33 -5.44 -7.91 15.24
C HIS A 33 -4.90 -6.75 14.39
N SER A 34 -3.97 -7.07 13.49
CA SER A 34 -3.43 -6.08 12.55
C SER A 34 -2.92 -6.74 11.28
N PHE A 35 -2.93 -5.98 10.20
CA PHE A 35 -2.17 -6.31 9.00
C PHE A 35 -1.62 -5.04 8.36
N GLN A 36 -0.53 -5.20 7.63
CA GLN A 36 0.11 -4.14 6.90
C GLN A 36 0.70 -4.69 5.61
N THR A 37 0.36 -4.05 4.49
CA THR A 37 1.06 -4.29 3.23
C THR A 37 2.37 -3.53 3.21
N PHE A 38 3.43 -4.18 2.74
CA PHE A 38 4.76 -3.58 2.64
C PHE A 38 5.30 -3.72 1.22
N TYR A 39 6.13 -2.76 0.84
CA TYR A 39 6.93 -2.79 -0.37
C TYR A 39 8.33 -2.28 -0.01
N SER A 40 9.33 -3.10 -0.26
CA SER A 40 10.74 -2.79 0.00
C SER A 40 11.50 -2.91 -1.31
N SER A 41 12.05 -1.80 -1.80
CA SER A 41 12.86 -1.77 -3.02
C SER A 41 14.35 -1.80 -2.68
N TYR A 42 15.08 -2.69 -3.34
CA TYR A 42 16.54 -2.71 -3.42
C TYR A 42 16.96 -2.22 -4.81
N SER A 43 18.27 -2.06 -5.04
CA SER A 43 18.80 -1.54 -6.31
C SER A 43 18.51 -2.45 -7.52
N ASP A 44 18.43 -3.76 -7.29
CA ASP A 44 18.29 -4.81 -8.31
C ASP A 44 17.02 -5.65 -8.17
N THR A 45 16.38 -5.63 -7.00
CA THR A 45 15.19 -6.42 -6.69
C THR A 45 14.22 -5.68 -5.77
N GLY A 46 13.05 -6.26 -5.53
CA GLY A 46 12.06 -5.73 -4.61
C GLY A 46 11.25 -6.82 -3.94
N LEU A 47 10.78 -6.54 -2.73
CA LEU A 47 9.86 -7.39 -1.98
C LEU A 47 8.53 -6.69 -1.83
N LEU A 48 7.45 -7.43 -2.05
CA LEU A 48 6.08 -6.99 -1.87
C LEU A 48 5.37 -8.06 -1.05
N GLY A 49 4.57 -7.67 -0.06
CA GLY A 49 3.87 -8.64 0.75
C GLY A 49 2.87 -8.04 1.72
N ILE A 50 2.23 -8.93 2.48
CA ILE A 50 1.33 -8.59 3.58
C ILE A 50 1.91 -9.23 4.84
N TYR A 51 2.14 -8.41 5.84
CA TYR A 51 2.40 -8.85 7.20
C TYR A 51 1.10 -8.80 7.99
N PHE A 52 0.77 -9.82 8.77
CA PHE A 52 -0.43 -9.82 9.61
C PHE A 52 -0.19 -10.54 10.94
N VAL A 53 -0.95 -10.13 11.96
CA VAL A 53 -0.95 -10.70 13.30
C VAL A 53 -2.37 -11.16 13.59
N THR A 54 -2.55 -12.47 13.80
CA THR A 54 -3.86 -13.07 14.03
C THR A 54 -3.82 -14.18 15.07
N GLU A 55 -5.00 -14.57 15.57
CA GLU A 55 -5.17 -15.71 16.45
C GLU A 55 -4.92 -17.03 15.71
N LYS A 56 -4.43 -18.04 16.44
CA LYS A 56 -4.05 -19.34 15.87
C LYS A 56 -5.16 -19.98 15.02
N LEU A 57 -6.41 -19.86 15.45
CA LEU A 57 -7.58 -20.47 14.78
C LEU A 57 -8.04 -19.69 13.53
N LYS A 58 -7.48 -18.50 13.28
CA LYS A 58 -7.87 -17.59 12.18
C LYS A 58 -6.82 -17.46 11.10
N ILE A 59 -5.69 -18.18 11.21
CA ILE A 59 -4.58 -18.10 10.25
C ILE A 59 -5.04 -18.47 8.85
N GLU A 60 -5.77 -19.57 8.68
CA GLU A 60 -6.23 -20.04 7.36
C GLU A 60 -7.23 -19.06 6.74
N ASP A 61 -8.20 -18.58 7.53
CA ASP A 61 -9.17 -17.56 7.10
C ASP A 61 -8.46 -16.29 6.64
N MET A 62 -7.53 -15.75 7.45
CA MET A 62 -6.81 -14.53 7.12
C MET A 62 -5.93 -14.71 5.88
N MET A 63 -5.26 -15.86 5.75
CA MET A 63 -4.45 -16.17 4.57
C MET A 63 -5.30 -16.22 3.30
N HIS A 64 -6.47 -16.86 3.35
CA HIS A 64 -7.42 -16.90 2.25
C HIS A 64 -7.84 -15.49 1.81
N TRP A 65 -8.20 -14.63 2.76
CA TRP A 65 -8.59 -13.25 2.46
C TRP A 65 -7.42 -12.39 1.95
N ALA A 66 -6.21 -12.59 2.47
CA ALA A 66 -5.01 -11.92 1.99
C ALA A 66 -4.69 -12.30 0.53
N GLN A 67 -4.78 -13.59 0.18
CA GLN A 67 -4.58 -14.07 -1.19
C GLN A 67 -5.67 -13.53 -2.14
N ASN A 68 -6.93 -13.56 -1.71
CA ASN A 68 -8.03 -12.96 -2.48
C ASN A 68 -7.81 -11.45 -2.71
N ALA A 69 -7.28 -10.72 -1.73
CA ALA A 69 -6.98 -9.31 -1.90
C ALA A 69 -5.96 -9.07 -3.02
N TRP A 70 -4.91 -9.89 -3.12
CA TRP A 70 -3.95 -9.82 -4.22
C TRP A 70 -4.59 -10.12 -5.57
N ILE A 71 -5.31 -11.24 -5.68
CA ILE A 71 -6.00 -11.64 -6.91
C ILE A 71 -6.97 -10.55 -7.38
N ASN A 72 -7.68 -9.92 -6.45
CA ASN A 72 -8.60 -8.82 -6.75
C ASN A 72 -7.87 -7.59 -7.31
N VAL A 73 -6.67 -7.26 -6.84
CA VAL A 73 -5.88 -6.17 -7.42
C VAL A 73 -5.49 -6.47 -8.87
N CYS A 74 -5.22 -7.74 -9.19
CA CYS A 74 -4.90 -8.17 -10.57
C CYS A 74 -6.12 -8.16 -11.49
N THR A 75 -7.33 -8.38 -10.98
CA THR A 75 -8.51 -8.69 -11.80
C THR A 75 -9.61 -7.63 -11.76
N THR A 76 -9.95 -7.11 -10.58
CA THR A 76 -11.17 -6.34 -10.33
C THR A 76 -10.92 -4.95 -9.75
N VAL A 77 -9.70 -4.42 -9.90
CA VAL A 77 -9.37 -3.06 -9.45
C VAL A 77 -10.17 -2.02 -10.24
N THR A 78 -10.81 -1.10 -9.52
CA THR A 78 -11.66 -0.05 -10.09
C THR A 78 -10.93 1.29 -10.16
N GLU A 79 -11.45 2.23 -10.97
CA GLU A 79 -10.93 3.61 -10.99
C GLU A 79 -11.03 4.28 -9.62
N SER A 80 -12.12 4.07 -8.88
CA SER A 80 -12.28 4.59 -7.52
C SER A 80 -11.23 4.03 -6.55
N ASP A 81 -10.88 2.75 -6.66
CA ASP A 81 -9.84 2.13 -5.83
C ASP A 81 -8.47 2.73 -6.12
N VAL A 82 -8.15 2.96 -7.39
CA VAL A 82 -6.89 3.60 -7.82
C VAL A 82 -6.85 5.07 -7.38
N ALA A 83 -7.92 5.83 -7.59
CA ALA A 83 -7.99 7.25 -7.20
C ALA A 83 -7.80 7.42 -5.68
N ARG A 84 -8.46 6.58 -4.88
CA ARG A 84 -8.27 6.54 -3.43
C ARG A 84 -6.83 6.23 -3.05
N ALA A 85 -6.24 5.20 -3.67
CA ALA A 85 -4.87 4.79 -3.38
C ALA A 85 -3.84 5.85 -3.79
N LYS A 86 -4.05 6.55 -4.92
CA LYS A 86 -3.23 7.70 -5.33
C LYS A 86 -3.27 8.79 -4.26
N ASN A 87 -4.45 9.18 -3.80
CA ASN A 87 -4.61 10.22 -2.79
C ASN A 87 -3.94 9.83 -1.46
N ALA A 88 -4.12 8.58 -1.03
CA ALA A 88 -3.47 8.06 0.18
C ALA A 88 -1.94 8.07 0.05
N LEU A 89 -1.40 7.67 -1.10
CA LEU A 89 0.05 7.68 -1.37
C LEU A 89 0.62 9.10 -1.38
N LYS A 90 -0.06 10.04 -2.06
CA LYS A 90 0.33 11.46 -2.09
C LYS A 90 0.33 12.07 -0.68
N ALA A 91 -0.72 11.81 0.09
CA ALA A 91 -0.82 12.27 1.48
C ALA A 91 0.30 11.69 2.35
N SER A 92 0.63 10.41 2.19
CA SER A 92 1.74 9.77 2.91
C SER A 92 3.10 10.36 2.53
N LEU A 93 3.35 10.58 1.23
CA LEU A 93 4.60 11.16 0.74
C LEU A 93 4.82 12.58 1.29
N VAL A 94 3.80 13.43 1.23
CA VAL A 94 3.89 14.80 1.76
C VAL A 94 3.98 14.79 3.30
N GLY A 95 3.27 13.88 3.97
CA GLY A 95 3.32 13.75 5.42
C GLY A 95 4.71 13.36 5.96
N GLN A 96 5.49 12.60 5.18
CA GLN A 96 6.86 12.21 5.53
C GLN A 96 7.85 13.38 5.43
N LEU A 97 7.53 14.43 4.68
CA LEU A 97 8.40 15.60 4.46
C LEU A 97 8.36 16.63 5.60
N ASN A 98 7.82 16.27 6.76
CA ASN A 98 7.66 17.17 7.89
C ASN A 98 8.90 17.16 8.79
N GLY A 99 9.75 18.18 8.64
CA GLY A 99 10.91 18.43 9.49
C GLY A 99 12.24 18.37 8.73
N THR A 100 13.31 18.85 9.34
CA THR A 100 14.63 18.91 8.70
C THR A 100 15.26 17.53 8.55
N THR A 101 15.13 16.66 9.57
CA THR A 101 15.72 15.31 9.53
C THR A 101 15.12 14.41 8.44
N PRO A 102 13.77 14.28 8.31
CA PRO A 102 13.19 13.46 7.24
C PRO A 102 13.50 13.99 5.84
N VAL A 103 13.58 15.32 5.68
CA VAL A 103 13.98 15.95 4.42
C VAL A 103 15.43 15.60 4.07
N CYS A 104 16.35 15.67 5.03
CA CYS A 104 17.75 15.29 4.82
C CYS A 104 17.88 13.80 4.43
N ASP A 105 17.15 12.92 5.12
CA ASP A 105 17.14 11.48 4.80
C ASP A 105 16.60 11.21 3.39
N GLU A 106 15.49 11.85 3.01
CA GLU A 106 14.94 11.72 1.66
C GLU A 106 15.94 12.17 0.59
N ILE A 107 16.61 13.32 0.80
CA ILE A 107 17.64 13.82 -0.12
C ILE A 107 18.74 12.76 -0.28
N GLY A 108 19.28 12.26 0.83
CA GLY A 108 20.31 11.22 0.81
C GLY A 108 19.86 9.98 0.04
N ARG A 109 18.68 9.45 0.36
CA ARG A 109 18.09 8.27 -0.29
C ARG A 109 17.87 8.48 -1.79
N HIS A 110 17.39 9.64 -2.21
CA HIS A 110 17.18 9.95 -3.63
C HIS A 110 18.49 10.04 -4.40
N ILE A 111 19.52 10.67 -3.82
CA ILE A 111 20.84 10.75 -4.44
C ILE A 111 21.45 9.36 -4.61
N LEU A 112 21.36 8.50 -3.58
CA LEU A 112 21.88 7.13 -3.65
C LEU A 112 21.13 6.25 -4.64
N ASN A 113 19.79 6.33 -4.68
CA ASN A 113 18.97 5.44 -5.51
C ASN A 113 18.80 5.92 -6.96
N TYR A 114 18.80 7.23 -7.20
CA TYR A 114 18.43 7.82 -8.50
C TYR A 114 19.51 8.75 -9.07
N GLY A 115 20.59 9.03 -8.33
CA GLY A 115 21.62 9.99 -8.71
C GLY A 115 21.17 11.46 -8.68
N ARG A 116 19.91 11.74 -8.31
CA ARG A 116 19.34 13.09 -8.22
C ARG A 116 18.19 13.14 -7.23
N ARG A 117 17.92 14.33 -6.69
CA ARG A 117 16.68 14.58 -5.94
C ARG A 117 15.49 14.70 -6.91
N ILE A 118 14.49 13.85 -6.76
CA ILE A 118 13.25 13.93 -7.54
C ILE A 118 12.32 14.99 -6.91
N PRO A 119 11.87 16.02 -7.65
CA PRO A 119 10.93 17.01 -7.14
C PRO A 119 9.56 16.41 -6.80
N VAL A 120 8.87 16.97 -5.80
CA VAL A 120 7.52 16.54 -5.41
C VAL A 120 6.53 16.62 -6.58
N ALA A 121 6.64 17.65 -7.44
CA ALA A 121 5.81 17.77 -8.64
C ALA A 121 6.00 16.63 -9.64
N GLU A 122 7.22 16.10 -9.75
CA GLU A 122 7.50 14.93 -10.60
C GLU A 122 6.89 13.66 -10.00
N TRP A 123 6.97 13.49 -8.68
CA TRP A 123 6.28 12.40 -7.99
C TRP A 123 4.77 12.47 -8.19
N ASP A 124 4.17 13.64 -8.05
CA ASP A 124 2.74 13.85 -8.24
C ASP A 124 2.30 13.46 -9.67
N ALA A 125 3.02 13.94 -10.68
CA ALA A 125 2.75 13.60 -12.09
C ALA A 125 2.89 12.09 -12.36
N ARG A 126 3.93 11.43 -11.81
CA ARG A 126 4.13 9.98 -11.94
C ARG A 126 3.02 9.18 -11.26
N ILE A 127 2.58 9.60 -10.09
CA ILE A 127 1.46 8.98 -9.37
C ILE A 127 0.17 9.15 -10.18
N GLU A 128 -0.05 10.33 -10.77
CA GLU A 128 -1.26 10.61 -11.53
C GLU A 128 -1.35 9.81 -12.84
N ALA A 129 -0.21 9.53 -13.47
CA ALA A 129 -0.15 8.70 -14.68
C ALA A 129 -0.58 7.23 -14.45
N VAL A 130 -0.70 6.77 -13.20
CA VAL A 130 -1.08 5.38 -12.90
C VAL A 130 -2.57 5.16 -13.19
N THR A 131 -2.88 4.25 -14.12
CA THR A 131 -4.25 3.84 -14.45
C THR A 131 -4.58 2.45 -13.89
N PRO A 132 -5.87 2.06 -13.80
CA PRO A 132 -6.25 0.71 -13.43
C PRO A 132 -5.67 -0.37 -14.35
N SER A 133 -5.47 -0.09 -15.65
CA SER A 133 -4.80 -1.04 -16.55
C SER A 133 -3.35 -1.27 -16.15
N VAL A 134 -2.58 -0.19 -15.91
CA VAL A 134 -1.19 -0.28 -15.48
C VAL A 134 -1.07 -1.09 -14.18
N VAL A 135 -1.98 -0.89 -13.22
CA VAL A 135 -1.99 -1.65 -11.97
C VAL A 135 -2.19 -3.15 -12.23
N ARG A 136 -3.16 -3.51 -13.08
CA ARG A 136 -3.45 -4.91 -13.42
C ARG A 136 -2.29 -5.57 -14.15
N ASP A 137 -1.68 -4.86 -15.09
CA ASP A 137 -0.56 -5.37 -15.88
C ASP A 137 0.65 -5.66 -14.98
N VAL A 138 0.99 -4.73 -14.08
CA VAL A 138 2.09 -4.91 -13.12
C VAL A 138 1.80 -6.07 -12.17
N CYS A 139 0.59 -6.15 -11.60
CA CYS A 139 0.22 -7.22 -10.67
C CYS A 139 -0.03 -8.57 -11.34
N SER A 140 -0.10 -8.64 -12.67
CA SER A 140 -0.18 -9.92 -13.40
C SER A 140 1.20 -10.41 -13.83
N LYS A 141 2.17 -9.49 -13.93
CA LYS A 141 3.57 -9.81 -14.24
C LYS A 141 4.33 -10.33 -13.01
N TYR A 142 4.01 -9.81 -11.83
CA TYR A 142 4.63 -10.15 -10.55
C TYR A 142 3.60 -10.79 -9.63
#